data_AF-A0A8C4Z2M6-F1
#
_entry.id   AF-A0A8C4Z2M6-F1
#
_cell.length_a   1.000
_cell.length_b   1.000
_cell.length_c   1.000
_cell.angle_alpha   90.00
_cell.angle_beta   90.00
_cell.angle_gamma   90.00
#
_symmetry.space_group_name_H-M   'P 1'
#
loop_
_entity.id
_entity.type
_entity.pdbx_description
1 polymer ?
#
loop_
_entity_poly.entity_id
_entity_poly.type
_entity_poly.pdbx_seq_one_letter_code
_entity_poly.pdbx_strand_id
1 'polypeptide(L)'
;MGEPSAQSFSSLEEELHFWKSQGREAKELQEFQQMSRLRMELRQLKHYNSRLRMELDNITHTHWEKYDIQHAEAFRQISTLEGDLAQTTAARDHLQKYIRELEQSNDDLERAKRATIMSLEDFEQRMNQVIERNAFLESELDEKETLLESVQRLKDEARDLRQELAVQQKDPRPLGSSALDCEKMDLQRPGPCSPAVPSKPPVPFATPASSDSLAGTPLTTSARISALNIVGELLRKVGNLESKLASCRDFVYDTNSSRALLLAGPLSPGALSASRPLGP
;
A
#
# COMPACT_ATOMS: atom_id res chain seq x y z
N MET A 1 -104.49 25.12 -36.53
CA MET A 1 -105.31 25.08 -37.74
C MET A 1 -106.10 26.39 -37.78
N GLY A 2 -105.47 27.47 -38.24
CA GLY A 2 -106.17 28.71 -38.58
C GLY A 2 -106.22 28.77 -40.09
N GLU A 3 -107.42 28.81 -40.66
CA GLU A 3 -107.60 28.96 -42.10
C GLU A 3 -106.91 30.23 -42.59
N PRO A 4 -106.19 30.20 -43.72
CA PRO A 4 -105.70 31.43 -44.33
C PRO A 4 -106.91 32.21 -44.84
N SER A 5 -107.17 33.38 -44.27
CA SER A 5 -108.18 34.30 -44.78
C SER A 5 -107.92 34.53 -46.27
N ALA A 6 -108.90 34.25 -47.12
CA ALA A 6 -108.83 34.52 -48.54
C ALA A 6 -108.56 36.02 -48.73
N GLN A 7 -107.33 36.38 -49.08
CA GLN A 7 -106.94 37.76 -49.35
C GLN A 7 -107.68 38.20 -50.60
N SER A 8 -108.60 39.15 -50.46
CA SER A 8 -109.31 39.75 -51.59
C SER A 8 -108.48 40.89 -52.15
N PHE A 9 -107.96 40.71 -53.36
CA PHE A 9 -107.18 41.74 -54.06
C PHE A 9 -108.11 42.63 -54.90
N SER A 10 -107.85 43.93 -54.90
CA SER A 10 -108.64 44.89 -55.68
C SER A 10 -108.26 44.91 -57.17
N SER A 11 -107.10 44.34 -57.52
CA SER A 11 -106.62 44.14 -58.89
C SER A 11 -105.61 42.99 -58.97
N LEU A 12 -105.46 42.39 -60.16
CA LEU A 12 -104.45 41.37 -60.44
C LEU A 12 -103.00 41.86 -60.19
N GLU A 13 -102.79 43.18 -60.32
CA GLU A 13 -101.48 43.81 -60.08
C GLU A 13 -101.14 43.86 -58.58
N GLU A 14 -102.15 44.06 -57.71
CA GLU A 14 -101.99 44.01 -56.26
C GLU A 14 -101.67 42.58 -55.77
N GLU A 15 -102.32 41.57 -56.36
CA GLU A 15 -102.04 40.15 -56.09
C GLU A 15 -100.62 39.76 -56.50
N LEU A 16 -100.18 40.13 -57.71
CA LEU A 16 -98.82 39.87 -58.20
C LEU A 16 -97.77 40.56 -57.31
N HIS A 17 -98.03 41.80 -56.90
CA HIS A 17 -97.15 42.54 -56.01
C HIS A 17 -97.06 41.87 -54.62
N PHE A 18 -98.18 41.45 -54.05
CA PHE A 18 -98.22 40.75 -52.76
C PHE A 18 -97.41 39.44 -52.80
N TRP A 19 -97.65 38.55 -53.77
CA TRP A 19 -96.91 37.30 -53.89
C TRP A 19 -95.42 37.50 -54.17
N LYS A 20 -95.06 38.53 -54.95
CA LYS A 20 -93.67 38.92 -55.18
C LYS A 20 -93.00 39.45 -53.92
N SER A 21 -93.73 40.19 -53.07
CA SER A 21 -93.25 40.65 -51.76
C SER A 21 -93.07 39.48 -50.79
N GLN A 22 -94.06 38.58 -50.71
CA GLN A 22 -94.00 37.39 -49.86
C GLN A 22 -92.85 36.45 -50.26
N GLY A 23 -92.60 36.29 -51.57
CA GLY A 23 -91.46 35.51 -52.08
C GLY A 23 -90.11 36.16 -51.76
N ARG A 24 -90.03 37.50 -51.74
CA ARG A 24 -88.83 38.23 -51.30
C ARG A 24 -88.59 38.05 -49.80
N GLU A 25 -89.61 38.26 -48.98
CA GLU A 25 -89.51 38.11 -47.52
C GLU A 25 -89.14 36.68 -47.11
N ALA A 26 -89.72 35.66 -47.77
CA ALA A 26 -89.36 34.26 -47.54
C ALA A 26 -87.88 33.98 -47.88
N LYS A 27 -87.37 34.57 -48.97
CA LYS A 27 -85.97 34.44 -49.38
C LYS A 27 -85.02 35.14 -48.39
N GLU A 28 -85.36 36.36 -47.97
CA GLU A 28 -84.58 37.11 -46.98
C GLU A 28 -84.53 36.38 -45.62
N LEU A 29 -85.64 35.78 -45.19
CA LEU A 29 -85.67 34.97 -43.98
C LEU A 29 -84.79 33.72 -44.11
N GLN A 30 -84.82 33.05 -45.26
CA GLN A 30 -83.95 31.90 -45.54
C GLN A 30 -82.47 32.30 -45.50
N GLU A 31 -82.11 33.41 -46.14
CA GLU A 31 -80.76 33.97 -46.13
C GLU A 31 -80.33 34.33 -44.70
N PHE A 32 -81.20 34.97 -43.91
CA PHE A 32 -80.92 35.29 -42.52
C PHE A 32 -80.68 34.05 -41.66
N GLN A 33 -81.51 33.00 -41.83
CA GLN A 33 -81.32 31.73 -41.13
C GLN A 33 -80.00 31.06 -41.51
N GLN A 34 -79.64 31.05 -42.80
CA GLN A 34 -78.37 30.52 -43.27
C GLN A 34 -77.18 31.32 -42.72
N MET A 35 -77.26 32.64 -42.75
CA MET A 35 -76.25 33.54 -42.19
C MET A 35 -76.09 33.34 -40.68
N SER A 36 -77.18 33.10 -39.95
CA SER A 36 -77.13 32.78 -38.51
C SER A 36 -76.42 31.46 -38.24
N ARG A 37 -76.71 30.40 -39.03
CA ARG A 37 -76.02 29.10 -38.93
C ARG A 37 -74.52 29.24 -39.20
N LEU A 38 -74.15 29.87 -40.31
CA LEU A 38 -72.74 30.12 -40.66
C LEU A 38 -72.02 30.98 -39.61
N ARG A 39 -72.69 31.98 -39.03
CA ARG A 39 -72.13 32.78 -37.93
C ARG A 39 -71.88 31.95 -36.67
N MET A 40 -72.78 31.02 -36.34
CA MET A 40 -72.61 30.12 -35.20
C MET A 40 -71.44 29.15 -35.42
N GLU A 41 -71.35 28.54 -36.61
CA GLU A 41 -70.24 27.67 -37.00
C GLU A 41 -68.90 28.41 -36.95
N LEU A 42 -68.83 29.63 -37.49
CA LEU A 42 -67.63 30.46 -37.42
C LEU A 42 -67.22 30.75 -35.98
N ARG A 43 -68.18 31.02 -35.08
CA ARG A 43 -67.90 31.23 -33.64
C ARG A 43 -67.37 29.97 -32.97
N GLN A 44 -67.94 28.81 -33.28
CA GLN A 44 -67.48 27.52 -32.76
C GLN A 44 -66.07 27.19 -33.25
N LEU A 45 -65.81 27.33 -34.54
CA LEU A 45 -64.48 27.12 -35.12
C LEU A 45 -63.45 28.08 -34.55
N LYS A 46 -63.80 29.35 -34.32
CA LYS A 46 -62.93 30.32 -33.64
C LYS A 46 -62.61 29.90 -32.19
N HIS A 47 -63.61 29.46 -31.44
CA HIS A 47 -63.40 28.94 -30.08
C HIS A 47 -62.48 27.72 -30.09
N TYR A 48 -62.74 26.76 -30.98
CA TYR A 48 -61.93 25.56 -31.13
C TYR A 48 -60.48 25.90 -31.52
N ASN A 49 -60.28 26.81 -32.47
CA ASN A 49 -58.95 27.26 -32.87
C ASN A 49 -58.21 27.96 -31.73
N SER A 50 -58.91 28.81 -30.95
CA SER A 50 -58.33 29.45 -29.77
C SER A 50 -57.91 28.44 -28.71
N ARG A 51 -58.73 27.40 -28.48
CA ARG A 51 -58.42 26.33 -27.55
C ARG A 51 -57.20 25.53 -28.00
N LEU A 52 -57.14 25.14 -29.27
CA LEU A 52 -56.00 24.43 -29.84
C LEU A 52 -54.70 25.25 -29.77
N ARG A 53 -54.78 26.57 -29.97
CA ARG A 53 -53.61 27.47 -29.81
C ARG A 53 -53.11 27.45 -28.37
N MET A 54 -54.00 27.61 -27.40
CA MET A 54 -53.64 27.53 -25.98
C MET A 54 -53.04 26.17 -25.61
N GLU A 55 -53.60 25.07 -26.12
CA GLU A 55 -53.06 23.72 -25.90
C GLU A 55 -51.65 23.58 -26.49
N LEU A 56 -51.43 24.09 -27.70
CA LEU A 56 -50.10 24.10 -28.33
C LEU A 56 -49.11 24.95 -27.53
N ASP A 57 -49.50 26.15 -27.12
CA ASP A 57 -48.67 27.04 -26.31
C ASP A 57 -48.32 26.39 -24.97
N ASN A 58 -49.27 25.73 -24.32
CA ASN A 58 -49.03 25.00 -23.08
C ASN A 58 -48.08 23.80 -23.27
N ILE A 59 -48.27 23.00 -24.32
CA ILE A 59 -47.39 21.86 -24.63
C ILE A 59 -45.97 22.37 -24.91
N THR A 60 -45.83 23.38 -25.77
CA THR A 60 -44.51 23.93 -26.12
C THR A 60 -43.80 24.51 -24.91
N HIS A 61 -44.50 25.26 -24.05
CA HIS A 61 -43.94 25.81 -22.83
C HIS A 61 -43.50 24.73 -21.83
N THR A 62 -44.35 23.73 -21.56
CA THR A 62 -44.01 22.64 -20.63
C THR A 62 -42.88 21.75 -21.13
N HIS A 63 -42.78 21.51 -22.45
CA HIS A 63 -41.64 20.79 -23.02
C HIS A 63 -40.35 21.60 -22.92
N TRP A 64 -40.42 22.90 -23.17
CA TRP A 64 -39.28 23.79 -23.04
C TRP A 64 -38.78 23.84 -21.58
N GLU A 65 -39.68 24.02 -20.61
CA GLU A 65 -39.33 24.05 -19.18
C GLU A 65 -38.68 22.73 -18.73
N LYS A 66 -39.24 21.58 -19.13
CA LYS A 66 -38.65 20.27 -18.83
C LYS A 66 -37.26 20.12 -19.42
N TYR A 67 -37.07 20.55 -20.68
CA TYR A 67 -35.77 20.50 -21.33
C TYR A 67 -34.76 21.39 -20.60
N ASP A 68 -35.15 22.62 -20.26
CA ASP A 68 -34.28 23.59 -19.58
C ASP A 68 -33.84 23.09 -18.20
N ILE A 69 -34.77 22.54 -17.41
CA ILE A 69 -34.46 21.93 -16.10
C ILE A 69 -33.50 20.75 -16.26
N GLN A 70 -33.81 19.80 -17.15
CA GLN A 70 -32.96 18.64 -17.38
C GLN A 70 -31.57 19.02 -17.87
N HIS A 71 -31.50 20.02 -18.75
CA HIS A 71 -30.23 20.54 -19.24
C HIS A 71 -29.45 21.18 -18.10
N ALA A 72 -30.04 22.09 -17.32
CA ALA A 72 -29.38 22.71 -16.16
C ALA A 72 -28.88 21.68 -15.14
N GLU A 73 -29.67 20.64 -14.86
CA GLU A 73 -29.26 19.53 -13.98
C GLU A 73 -28.07 18.74 -14.55
N ALA A 74 -28.10 18.40 -15.83
CA ALA A 74 -27.00 17.70 -16.49
C ALA A 74 -25.71 18.53 -16.47
N PHE A 75 -25.80 19.84 -16.73
CA PHE A 75 -24.65 20.75 -16.61
C PHE A 75 -24.10 20.77 -15.19
N ARG A 76 -24.96 20.85 -14.18
CA ARG A 76 -24.54 20.82 -12.76
C ARG A 76 -23.83 19.51 -12.40
N GLN A 77 -24.34 18.38 -12.89
CA GLN A 77 -23.72 17.07 -12.68
C GLN A 77 -22.35 16.98 -13.35
N ILE A 78 -22.25 17.42 -14.62
CA ILE A 78 -20.98 17.45 -15.36
C ILE A 78 -19.96 18.31 -14.60
N SER A 79 -20.30 19.53 -14.20
CA SER A 79 -19.37 20.39 -13.46
C SER A 79 -18.93 19.80 -12.11
N THR A 80 -19.82 19.06 -11.44
CA THR A 80 -19.46 18.35 -10.20
C THR A 80 -18.46 17.23 -10.49
N LEU A 81 -18.73 16.41 -11.51
CA LEU A 81 -17.84 15.31 -11.91
C LEU A 81 -16.47 15.82 -12.41
N GLU A 82 -16.44 16.94 -13.12
CA GLU A 82 -15.20 17.61 -13.53
C GLU A 82 -14.39 18.08 -12.32
N GLY A 83 -15.05 18.63 -11.31
CA GLY A 83 -14.44 19.01 -10.04
C GLY A 83 -13.85 17.81 -9.29
N ASP A 84 -14.62 16.73 -9.15
CA ASP A 84 -14.18 15.50 -8.48
C ASP A 84 -13.01 14.84 -9.23
N LEU A 85 -13.03 14.85 -10.56
CA LEU A 85 -11.95 14.36 -11.40
C LEU A 85 -10.68 15.18 -11.19
N ALA A 86 -10.78 16.51 -11.16
CA ALA A 86 -9.66 17.40 -10.90
C ALA A 86 -9.08 17.18 -9.50
N GLN A 87 -9.93 17.05 -8.47
CA GLN A 87 -9.52 16.77 -7.09
C GLN A 87 -8.79 15.41 -6.98
N THR A 88 -9.37 14.36 -7.57
CA THR A 88 -8.78 13.01 -7.56
C THR A 88 -7.44 12.99 -8.29
N THR A 89 -7.33 13.71 -9.40
CA THR A 89 -6.08 13.86 -10.16
C THR A 89 -5.02 14.57 -9.34
N ALA A 90 -5.37 15.67 -8.68
CA ALA A 90 -4.45 16.41 -7.80
C ALA A 90 -3.98 15.55 -6.61
N ALA A 91 -4.89 14.79 -5.99
CA ALA A 91 -4.55 13.88 -4.90
C ALA A 91 -3.60 12.77 -5.36
N ARG A 92 -3.86 12.16 -6.53
CA ARG A 92 -2.96 11.17 -7.15
C ARG A 92 -1.58 11.76 -7.40
N ASP A 93 -1.49 12.95 -7.97
CA ASP A 93 -0.21 13.58 -8.29
C ASP A 93 0.57 13.94 -7.02
N HIS A 94 -0.12 14.35 -5.95
CA HIS A 94 0.50 14.55 -4.64
C HIS A 94 1.05 13.25 -4.05
N LEU A 95 0.26 12.17 -4.06
CA LEU A 95 0.69 10.86 -3.57
C LEU A 95 1.87 10.32 -4.38
N GLN A 96 1.89 10.51 -5.70
CA GLN A 96 3.03 10.12 -6.53
C GLN A 96 4.31 10.90 -6.19
N LYS A 97 4.22 12.19 -5.86
CA LYS A 97 5.36 12.96 -5.36
C LYS A 97 5.83 12.44 -4.01
N TYR A 98 4.89 12.21 -3.09
CA TYR A 98 5.18 11.69 -1.76
C TYR A 98 5.84 10.31 -1.79
N ILE A 99 5.43 9.42 -2.70
CA ILE A 99 6.09 8.12 -2.91
C ILE A 99 7.56 8.31 -3.29
N ARG A 100 7.86 9.19 -4.24
CA ARG A 100 9.25 9.47 -4.66
C ARG A 100 10.09 10.04 -3.52
N GLU A 101 9.52 10.91 -2.70
CA GLU A 101 10.19 11.46 -1.50
C GLU A 101 10.50 10.36 -0.47
N LEU A 102 9.57 9.43 -0.25
CA LEU A 102 9.78 8.28 0.62
C LEU A 102 10.85 7.32 0.06
N GLU A 103 10.83 7.06 -1.25
CA GLU A 103 11.85 6.25 -1.92
C GLU A 103 13.24 6.87 -1.75
N GLN A 104 13.37 8.18 -1.99
CA GLN A 104 14.63 8.91 -1.80
C GLN A 104 15.10 8.86 -0.33
N SER A 105 14.20 9.09 0.62
CA SER A 105 14.55 9.01 2.05
C SER A 105 14.97 7.60 2.46
N ASN A 106 14.43 6.56 1.83
CA ASN A 106 14.82 5.18 2.08
C ASN A 106 16.20 4.88 1.51
N ASP A 107 16.50 5.33 0.29
CA ASP A 107 17.83 5.21 -0.33
C ASP A 107 18.90 5.91 0.53
N ASP A 108 18.61 7.10 1.04
CA ASP A 108 19.49 7.84 1.95
C ASP A 108 19.71 7.09 3.27
N LEU A 109 18.65 6.48 3.83
CA LEU A 109 18.73 5.67 5.03
C LEU A 109 19.56 4.40 4.81
N GLU A 110 19.38 3.71 3.68
CA GLU A 110 20.20 2.56 3.32
C GLU A 110 21.68 2.95 3.15
N ARG A 111 21.94 4.10 2.53
CA ARG A 111 23.30 4.62 2.38
C ARG A 111 23.93 4.90 3.74
N ALA A 112 23.22 5.56 4.65
CA ALA A 112 23.68 5.83 6.01
C ALA A 112 23.93 4.53 6.79
N LYS A 113 23.06 3.52 6.63
CA LYS A 113 23.24 2.19 7.21
C LYS A 113 24.52 1.53 6.71
N ARG A 114 24.78 1.53 5.39
CA ARG A 114 26.01 0.96 4.80
C ARG A 114 27.26 1.67 5.33
N ALA A 115 27.24 3.00 5.41
CA ALA A 115 28.36 3.76 5.97
C ALA A 115 28.60 3.44 7.46
N THR A 116 27.53 3.26 8.23
CA THR A 116 27.61 2.89 9.66
C THR A 116 28.20 1.50 9.84
N ILE A 117 27.75 0.52 9.05
CA ILE A 117 28.29 -0.86 9.09
C ILE A 117 29.78 -0.84 8.76
N MET A 118 30.19 -0.18 7.68
CA MET A 118 31.61 -0.07 7.30
C MET A 118 32.45 0.60 8.40
N SER A 119 31.93 1.66 9.04
CA SER A 119 32.64 2.31 10.15
C SER A 119 32.77 1.41 11.38
N LEU A 120 31.79 0.54 11.64
CA LEU A 120 31.87 -0.44 12.72
C LEU A 120 32.88 -1.54 12.39
N GLU A 121 32.85 -2.08 11.17
CA GLU A 121 33.82 -3.06 10.69
C GLU A 121 35.26 -2.53 10.77
N ASP A 122 35.50 -1.28 10.38
CA ASP A 122 36.79 -0.60 10.50
C ASP A 122 37.24 -0.49 11.98
N PHE A 123 36.32 -0.19 12.88
CA PHE A 123 36.61 -0.10 14.31
C PHE A 123 36.94 -1.47 14.90
N GLU A 124 36.17 -2.49 14.56
CA GLU A 124 36.41 -3.89 14.96
C GLU A 124 37.78 -4.36 14.50
N GLN A 125 38.14 -4.07 13.25
CA GLN A 125 39.43 -4.48 12.69
C GLN A 125 40.61 -3.81 13.42
N ARG A 126 40.48 -2.51 13.75
CA ARG A 126 41.49 -1.80 14.56
C ARG A 126 41.57 -2.33 15.99
N MET A 127 40.43 -2.64 16.60
CA MET A 127 40.40 -3.23 17.93
C MET A 127 41.11 -4.59 17.95
N ASN A 128 40.83 -5.45 16.98
CA ASN A 128 41.50 -6.75 16.85
C ASN A 128 43.02 -6.60 16.71
N GLN A 129 43.50 -5.63 15.91
CA GLN A 129 44.93 -5.35 15.80
C GLN A 129 45.57 -4.87 17.11
N VAL A 130 44.83 -4.17 17.97
CA VAL A 130 45.31 -3.77 19.30
C VAL A 130 45.34 -4.97 20.23
N ILE A 131 44.32 -5.84 20.18
CA ILE A 131 44.28 -7.10 20.95
C ILE A 131 45.46 -7.99 20.58
N GLU A 132 45.73 -8.19 19.29
CA GLU A 132 46.87 -8.99 18.80
C GLU A 132 48.21 -8.43 19.28
N ARG A 133 48.38 -7.10 19.25
CA ARG A 133 49.60 -6.46 19.78
C ARG A 133 49.73 -6.62 21.28
N ASN A 134 48.65 -6.50 22.05
CA ASN A 134 48.68 -6.71 23.49
C ASN A 134 49.04 -8.16 23.83
N ALA A 135 48.44 -9.15 23.15
CA ALA A 135 48.79 -10.56 23.35
C ALA A 135 50.26 -10.86 23.01
N PHE A 136 50.81 -10.23 21.97
CA PHE A 136 52.23 -10.34 21.66
C PHE A 136 53.10 -9.75 22.78
N LEU A 137 52.77 -8.56 23.27
CA LEU A 137 53.50 -7.93 24.38
C LEU A 137 53.39 -8.73 25.69
N GLU A 138 52.24 -9.32 25.99
CA GLU A 138 52.06 -10.23 27.11
C GLU A 138 53.02 -11.43 27.02
N SER A 139 53.14 -12.04 25.84
CA SER A 139 54.11 -13.14 25.65
C SER A 139 55.58 -12.72 25.82
N GLU A 140 55.96 -11.51 25.38
CA GLU A 140 57.32 -10.99 25.61
C GLU A 140 57.59 -10.73 27.10
N LEU A 141 56.57 -10.31 27.86
CA LEU A 141 56.66 -10.16 29.31
C LEU A 141 56.81 -11.51 30.02
N ASP A 142 56.06 -12.53 29.59
CA ASP A 142 56.14 -13.89 30.14
C ASP A 142 57.52 -14.55 29.87
N GLU A 143 58.09 -14.36 28.66
CA GLU A 143 59.44 -14.81 28.34
C GLU A 143 60.49 -14.13 29.21
N LYS A 144 60.34 -12.81 29.43
CA LYS A 144 61.22 -12.05 30.32
C LYS A 144 61.13 -12.56 31.76
N GLU A 145 59.93 -12.87 32.27
CA GLU A 145 59.74 -13.45 33.59
C GLU A 145 60.45 -14.81 33.72
N THR A 146 60.27 -15.68 32.71
CA THR A 146 60.94 -16.99 32.65
C THR A 146 62.47 -16.85 32.67
N LEU A 147 63.02 -15.89 31.93
CA LEU A 147 64.46 -15.60 31.95
C LEU A 147 64.92 -15.10 33.32
N LEU A 148 64.14 -14.23 33.98
CA LEU A 148 64.45 -13.76 35.33
C LEU A 148 64.50 -14.92 36.33
N GLU A 149 63.56 -15.87 36.25
CA GLU A 149 63.61 -17.08 37.06
C GLU A 149 64.88 -17.89 36.80
N SER A 150 65.25 -18.10 35.53
CA SER A 150 66.46 -18.87 35.18
C SER A 150 67.74 -18.20 35.71
N VAL A 151 67.82 -16.87 35.62
CA VAL A 151 68.94 -16.08 36.15
C VAL A 151 68.99 -16.20 37.67
N GLN A 152 67.84 -16.22 38.34
CA GLN A 152 67.77 -16.38 39.78
C GLN A 152 68.25 -17.77 40.21
N ARG A 153 67.82 -18.84 39.52
CA ARG A 153 68.31 -20.21 39.77
C ARG A 153 69.82 -20.32 39.58
N LEU A 154 70.36 -19.81 38.47
CA LEU A 154 71.81 -19.81 38.22
C LEU A 154 72.59 -19.00 39.25
N LYS A 155 72.03 -17.89 39.76
CA LYS A 155 72.64 -17.12 40.85
C LYS A 155 72.71 -17.92 42.14
N ASP A 156 71.65 -18.68 42.44
CA ASP A 156 71.59 -19.53 43.62
C ASP A 156 72.58 -20.71 43.49
N GLU A 157 72.63 -21.39 42.34
CA GLU A 157 73.64 -22.43 42.05
C GLU A 157 75.08 -21.89 42.13
N ALA A 158 75.34 -20.70 41.55
CA ALA A 158 76.66 -20.07 41.64
C ALA A 158 77.01 -19.66 43.08
N ARG A 159 76.01 -19.34 43.91
CA ARG A 159 76.21 -19.09 45.34
C ARG A 159 76.56 -20.38 46.06
N ASP A 160 75.85 -21.47 45.79
CA ASP A 160 76.06 -22.78 46.41
C ASP A 160 77.45 -23.34 46.05
N LEU A 161 77.84 -23.32 44.77
CA LEU A 161 79.18 -23.73 44.33
C LEU A 161 80.30 -22.90 44.97
N ARG A 162 80.11 -21.59 45.15
CA ARG A 162 81.07 -20.75 45.88
C ARG A 162 81.19 -21.16 47.35
N GLN A 163 80.08 -21.57 47.98
CA GLN A 163 80.11 -22.10 49.35
C GLN A 163 80.85 -23.44 49.41
N GLU A 164 80.60 -24.35 48.45
CA GLU A 164 81.31 -25.63 48.36
C GLU A 164 82.82 -25.45 48.19
N LEU A 165 83.26 -24.55 47.30
CA LEU A 165 84.68 -24.23 47.13
C LEU A 165 85.30 -23.62 48.39
N ALA A 166 84.58 -22.74 49.10
CA ALA A 166 85.06 -22.16 50.34
C ALA A 166 85.24 -23.19 51.47
N VAL A 167 84.39 -24.23 51.49
CA VAL A 167 84.53 -25.37 52.41
C VAL A 167 85.74 -26.22 52.03
N GLN A 168 85.90 -26.57 50.75
CA GLN A 168 87.07 -27.36 50.28
C GLN A 168 88.40 -26.68 50.57
N GLN A 169 88.48 -25.35 50.52
CA GLN A 169 89.71 -24.60 50.86
C GLN A 169 90.06 -24.61 52.36
N LYS A 170 89.11 -24.95 53.25
CA LYS A 170 89.35 -25.09 54.70
C LYS A 170 89.78 -26.50 55.12
N ASP A 171 89.68 -27.49 54.24
CA ASP A 171 90.17 -28.86 54.45
C ASP A 171 91.53 -29.07 53.75
N PRO A 172 92.67 -29.04 54.47
CA PRO A 172 93.95 -29.42 53.87
C PRO A 172 94.05 -30.96 53.85
N ARG A 173 93.72 -31.59 52.72
CA ARG A 173 94.24 -32.94 52.41
C ARG A 173 94.87 -32.99 51.01
N PRO A 174 96.01 -33.69 50.84
CA PRO A 174 96.94 -33.45 49.76
C PRO A 174 96.54 -34.15 48.45
N LEU A 175 97.05 -33.59 47.35
CA LEU A 175 96.87 -34.00 45.96
C LEU A 175 97.06 -35.52 45.73
N GLY A 176 96.20 -36.08 44.89
CA GLY A 176 96.41 -37.34 44.19
C GLY A 176 96.26 -37.14 42.69
N SER A 177 97.39 -37.10 41.98
CA SER A 177 97.48 -37.16 40.52
C SER A 177 97.10 -38.56 40.02
N SER A 178 96.36 -38.67 38.92
CA SER A 178 96.42 -39.85 38.06
C SER A 178 96.05 -39.48 36.63
N ALA A 179 97.09 -39.35 35.81
CA ALA A 179 97.01 -39.49 34.36
C ALA A 179 96.87 -40.98 34.02
N LEU A 180 95.92 -41.34 33.14
CA LEU A 180 96.04 -42.51 32.25
C LEU A 180 95.19 -42.29 30.99
N ASP A 181 95.87 -42.33 29.86
CA ASP A 181 95.31 -42.63 28.54
C ASP A 181 94.60 -44.00 28.55
N CYS A 182 93.54 -44.14 27.75
CA CYS A 182 93.17 -45.44 27.20
C CYS A 182 92.54 -45.28 25.81
N GLU A 183 93.16 -45.99 24.87
CA GLU A 183 92.84 -46.08 23.45
C GLU A 183 91.57 -46.90 23.14
N LYS A 184 90.93 -46.53 22.01
CA LYS A 184 90.23 -47.36 20.99
C LYS A 184 89.08 -48.30 21.41
N MET A 185 87.89 -48.04 20.86
CA MET A 185 87.18 -49.04 20.04
C MET A 185 86.21 -48.39 19.04
N ASP A 186 86.27 -48.95 17.84
CA ASP A 186 85.54 -48.68 16.61
C ASP A 186 84.08 -49.15 16.70
N LEU A 187 83.13 -48.48 16.03
CA LEU A 187 81.88 -49.04 15.46
C LEU A 187 81.03 -47.94 14.78
N GLN A 188 81.23 -47.84 13.46
CA GLN A 188 80.24 -47.69 12.37
C GLN A 188 79.01 -46.75 12.50
N ARG A 189 79.02 -45.75 11.59
CA ARG A 189 77.90 -44.98 10.95
C ARG A 189 76.81 -45.90 10.32
N PRO A 190 75.67 -45.40 9.75
CA PRO A 190 75.30 -44.02 9.35
C PRO A 190 73.85 -43.62 9.81
N GLY A 191 73.33 -42.41 9.63
CA GLY A 191 73.63 -41.32 8.70
C GLY A 191 72.79 -40.07 8.99
N PRO A 192 72.92 -39.02 8.15
CA PRO A 192 72.55 -37.65 8.50
C PRO A 192 71.26 -37.20 7.80
N CYS A 193 70.54 -36.25 8.42
CA CYS A 193 69.61 -35.41 7.68
C CYS A 193 69.70 -33.97 8.19
N SER A 194 70.13 -33.09 7.29
CA SER A 194 70.01 -31.62 7.37
C SER A 194 68.71 -31.19 6.63
N PRO A 195 68.51 -29.93 6.20
CA PRO A 195 67.65 -28.96 6.89
C PRO A 195 66.57 -28.33 5.98
N ALA A 196 65.86 -27.34 6.52
CA ALA A 196 65.33 -26.13 5.86
C ALA A 196 64.03 -26.17 5.00
N VAL A 197 63.35 -25.04 5.11
CA VAL A 197 62.13 -24.47 4.48
C VAL A 197 62.02 -24.66 2.96
N PRO A 198 60.81 -24.66 2.35
CA PRO A 198 60.40 -23.49 1.53
C PRO A 198 58.86 -23.18 1.38
N SER A 199 58.59 -21.90 1.13
CA SER A 199 57.62 -21.18 0.25
C SER A 199 56.27 -21.77 -0.29
N LYS A 200 55.25 -20.87 -0.41
CA LYS A 200 53.89 -20.93 -1.06
C LYS A 200 53.87 -21.24 -2.60
N PRO A 201 52.71 -21.13 -3.35
CA PRO A 201 51.45 -21.91 -3.47
C PRO A 201 51.23 -22.50 -4.92
N PRO A 202 50.17 -23.30 -5.29
CA PRO A 202 48.84 -22.80 -5.74
C PRO A 202 47.61 -23.75 -5.54
N VAL A 203 46.40 -23.21 -5.76
CA VAL A 203 45.04 -23.82 -5.90
C VAL A 203 44.94 -24.84 -7.08
N PRO A 204 43.96 -25.79 -7.21
CA PRO A 204 42.50 -25.58 -7.01
C PRO A 204 41.59 -26.77 -6.53
N PHE A 205 40.41 -26.37 -6.03
CA PHE A 205 39.08 -26.99 -6.14
C PHE A 205 38.87 -28.49 -5.80
N ALA A 206 38.21 -28.75 -4.66
CA ALA A 206 37.18 -29.79 -4.51
C ALA A 206 36.35 -29.56 -3.24
N THR A 207 35.03 -29.45 -3.42
CA THR A 207 33.98 -29.58 -2.40
C THR A 207 34.11 -30.87 -1.58
N PRO A 208 33.61 -30.88 -0.32
CA PRO A 208 32.37 -31.62 -0.12
C PRO A 208 31.35 -30.90 0.78
N ALA A 209 30.09 -31.22 0.54
CA ALA A 209 28.98 -30.97 1.42
C ALA A 209 29.23 -31.55 2.82
N SER A 210 28.77 -30.87 3.86
CA SER A 210 28.53 -31.45 5.16
C SER A 210 27.29 -30.81 5.77
N SER A 211 26.29 -31.66 5.84
CA SER A 211 24.99 -31.51 6.47
C SER A 211 25.09 -31.31 7.98
N ASP A 212 24.18 -30.48 8.47
CA ASP A 212 23.47 -30.54 9.76
C ASP A 212 24.20 -31.11 10.99
N SER A 213 24.52 -30.21 11.91
CA SER A 213 24.47 -30.45 13.36
C SER A 213 24.26 -29.13 14.11
N LEU A 214 23.05 -28.59 14.02
CA LEU A 214 22.54 -27.50 14.86
C LEU A 214 21.84 -28.06 16.10
N ALA A 215 22.60 -28.72 16.97
CA ALA A 215 22.08 -29.17 18.26
C ALA A 215 23.07 -28.84 19.38
N GLY A 216 22.75 -27.81 20.16
CA GLY A 216 22.97 -27.90 21.61
C GLY A 216 23.92 -26.94 22.31
N THR A 217 24.24 -25.75 21.78
CA THR A 217 24.81 -24.69 22.65
C THR A 217 23.65 -24.01 23.41
N PRO A 218 23.61 -24.07 24.76
CA PRO A 218 22.56 -23.41 25.52
C PRO A 218 22.72 -21.89 25.34
N LEU A 219 21.70 -21.27 24.74
CA LEU A 219 21.60 -19.81 24.62
C LEU A 219 21.86 -19.18 25.99
N THR A 220 22.70 -18.14 26.02
CA THR A 220 22.98 -17.39 27.24
C THR A 220 21.67 -16.89 27.85
N THR A 221 21.60 -16.81 29.19
CA THR A 221 20.38 -16.39 29.89
C THR A 221 19.88 -15.03 29.41
N SER A 222 20.79 -14.13 29.03
CA SER A 222 20.46 -12.83 28.42
C SER A 222 19.80 -12.97 27.04
N ALA A 223 20.32 -13.83 26.15
CA ALA A 223 19.73 -14.06 24.84
C ALA A 223 18.31 -14.66 24.93
N ARG A 224 18.06 -15.53 25.91
CA ARG A 224 16.72 -16.10 26.17
C ARG A 224 15.72 -15.04 26.65
N ILE A 225 16.12 -14.18 27.58
CA ILE A 225 15.25 -13.11 28.11
C ILE A 225 14.94 -12.09 27.01
N SER A 226 15.93 -11.71 26.20
CA SER A 226 15.75 -10.80 25.05
C SER A 226 14.77 -11.39 24.03
N ALA A 227 14.94 -12.66 23.65
CA ALA A 227 14.03 -13.34 22.73
C ALA A 227 12.60 -13.41 23.26
N LEU A 228 12.40 -13.72 24.55
CA LEU A 228 11.07 -13.74 25.17
C LEU A 228 10.41 -12.36 25.21
N ASN A 229 11.18 -11.29 25.46
CA ASN A 229 10.67 -9.93 25.43
C ASN A 229 10.22 -9.51 24.03
N ILE A 230 11.00 -9.86 23.00
CA ILE A 230 10.65 -9.58 21.59
C ILE A 230 9.39 -10.34 21.20
N VAL A 231 9.30 -11.63 21.54
CA VAL A 231 8.11 -12.45 21.27
C VAL A 231 6.90 -11.90 22.03
N GLY A 232 7.06 -11.48 23.29
CA GLY A 232 6.00 -10.85 24.07
C GLY A 232 5.53 -9.51 23.49
N GLU A 233 6.43 -8.71 22.92
CA GLU A 233 6.08 -7.46 22.25
C GLU A 233 5.35 -7.71 20.92
N LEU A 234 5.79 -8.71 20.15
CA LEU A 234 5.13 -9.12 18.91
C LEU A 234 3.71 -9.60 19.17
N LEU A 235 3.50 -10.47 20.17
CA LEU A 235 2.16 -10.94 20.55
C LEU A 235 1.25 -9.79 20.98
N ARG A 236 1.77 -8.79 21.71
CA ARG A 236 1.01 -7.60 22.09
C ARG A 236 0.63 -6.74 20.87
N LYS A 237 1.55 -6.58 19.91
CA LYS A 237 1.27 -5.85 18.66
C LYS A 237 0.24 -6.59 17.80
N VAL A 238 0.34 -7.92 17.71
CA VAL A 238 -0.65 -8.76 17.00
C VAL A 238 -2.03 -8.62 17.66
N GLY A 239 -2.12 -8.73 18.98
CA GLY A 239 -3.39 -8.52 19.69
C GLY A 239 -4.00 -7.13 19.48
N ASN A 240 -3.17 -6.08 19.46
CA ASN A 240 -3.63 -4.72 19.14
C ASN A 240 -4.12 -4.59 17.69
N LEU A 241 -3.46 -5.25 16.74
CA LEU A 241 -3.86 -5.27 15.34
C LEU A 241 -5.17 -6.04 15.16
N GLU A 242 -5.33 -7.18 15.82
CA GLU A 242 -6.57 -7.96 15.81
C GLU A 242 -7.75 -7.17 16.38
N SER A 243 -7.54 -6.45 17.49
CA SER A 243 -8.57 -5.57 18.08
C SER A 243 -8.97 -4.43 17.13
N LYS A 244 -8.00 -3.79 16.46
CA LYS A 244 -8.29 -2.77 15.44
C LYS A 244 -9.00 -3.34 14.23
N LEU A 245 -8.64 -4.54 13.80
CA LEU A 245 -9.25 -5.20 12.65
C LEU A 245 -10.69 -5.64 12.96
N ALA A 246 -10.94 -6.12 14.18
CA ALA A 246 -12.29 -6.36 14.68
C ALA A 246 -13.12 -5.07 14.69
N SER A 247 -12.57 -3.96 15.21
CA SER A 247 -13.24 -2.66 15.21
C SER A 247 -13.54 -2.13 13.80
N CYS A 248 -12.62 -2.27 12.85
CA CYS A 248 -12.87 -1.93 11.44
C CYS A 248 -13.97 -2.79 10.83
N ARG A 249 -14.00 -4.08 11.16
CA ARG A 249 -15.03 -4.99 10.67
C ARG A 249 -16.41 -4.61 11.21
N ASP A 250 -16.51 -4.31 12.50
CA ASP A 250 -17.75 -3.87 13.13
C ASP A 250 -18.22 -2.53 12.55
N PHE A 251 -17.30 -1.59 12.32
CA PHE A 251 -17.61 -0.31 11.65
C PHE A 251 -18.15 -0.50 10.22
N VAL A 252 -17.59 -1.44 9.45
CA VAL A 252 -18.09 -1.77 8.10
C VAL A 252 -19.46 -2.43 8.15
N TYR A 253 -19.70 -3.33 9.11
CA TYR A 253 -21.01 -3.94 9.30
C TYR A 253 -22.07 -2.92 9.74
N ASP A 254 -21.74 -2.02 10.68
CA ASP A 254 -22.64 -0.95 11.12
C ASP A 254 -22.92 0.05 9.99
N THR A 255 -21.91 0.39 9.19
CA THR A 255 -22.09 1.27 8.02
C THR A 255 -22.97 0.61 6.95
N ASN A 256 -22.79 -0.69 6.71
CA ASN A 256 -23.58 -1.43 5.72
C ASN A 256 -25.01 -1.72 6.21
N SER A 257 -25.18 -1.98 7.52
CA SER A 257 -26.47 -2.13 8.19
C SER A 257 -27.25 -0.80 8.20
N SER A 258 -26.57 0.31 8.51
CA SER A 258 -27.15 1.66 8.45
C SER A 258 -27.56 2.05 7.02
N ARG A 259 -26.78 1.63 5.99
CA ARG A 259 -27.15 1.81 4.58
C ARG A 259 -28.30 0.91 4.14
N ALA A 260 -28.37 -0.34 4.64
CA ALA A 260 -29.46 -1.26 4.35
C ALA A 260 -30.79 -0.79 4.98
N LEU A 261 -30.75 -0.21 6.19
CA LEU A 261 -31.92 0.35 6.86
C LEU A 261 -32.43 1.65 6.20
N LEU A 262 -31.56 2.40 5.51
CA LEU A 262 -31.96 3.57 4.72
C LEU A 262 -32.53 3.20 3.34
N LEU A 263 -32.20 2.03 2.79
CA LEU A 263 -32.76 1.53 1.53
C LEU A 263 -34.06 0.71 1.72
N ALA A 264 -34.30 0.16 2.91
CA ALA A 264 -35.51 -0.58 3.25
C ALA A 264 -36.65 0.34 3.68
N GLY A 265 -37.13 1.19 2.77
CA GLY A 265 -38.46 1.81 2.89
C GLY A 265 -39.56 0.75 2.74
N PRO A 266 -40.76 0.95 3.34
CA PRO A 266 -41.77 -0.09 3.44
C PRO A 266 -42.31 -0.48 2.06
N LEU A 267 -42.07 -1.74 1.67
CA LEU A 267 -42.66 -2.37 0.48
C LEU A 267 -44.15 -2.63 0.70
N SER A 268 -45.01 -1.92 -0.04
CA SER A 268 -46.40 -2.31 -0.28
C SER A 268 -46.46 -3.40 -1.37
N PRO A 269 -47.31 -4.44 -1.25
CA PRO A 269 -47.39 -5.53 -2.20
C PRO A 269 -48.29 -5.17 -3.38
N GLY A 270 -47.79 -5.28 -4.61
CA GLY A 270 -48.61 -5.04 -5.79
C GLY A 270 -47.99 -5.51 -7.10
N ALA A 271 -48.68 -6.47 -7.73
CA ALA A 271 -48.64 -6.85 -9.15
C ALA A 271 -47.46 -7.71 -9.66
N LEU A 272 -47.70 -9.01 -9.61
CA LEU A 272 -47.18 -9.99 -10.57
C LEU A 272 -47.77 -9.71 -11.96
N SER A 273 -46.94 -9.50 -12.97
CA SER A 273 -47.30 -9.83 -14.36
C SER A 273 -46.08 -10.37 -15.09
N ALA A 274 -46.20 -11.64 -15.49
CA ALA A 274 -45.21 -12.40 -16.23
C ALA A 274 -45.05 -11.88 -17.67
N SER A 275 -43.80 -11.73 -18.11
CA SER A 275 -43.44 -11.55 -19.51
C SER A 275 -42.42 -12.63 -19.90
N ARG A 276 -42.89 -13.59 -20.69
CA ARG A 276 -42.13 -14.72 -21.26
C ARG A 276 -41.28 -14.21 -22.44
N PRO A 277 -40.01 -14.63 -22.62
CA PRO A 277 -39.28 -14.35 -23.85
C PRO A 277 -39.58 -15.43 -24.90
N LEU A 278 -39.91 -14.98 -26.11
CA LEU A 278 -39.87 -15.77 -27.34
C LEU A 278 -38.44 -15.68 -27.89
N GLY A 279 -37.76 -16.82 -27.99
CA GLY A 279 -36.59 -16.99 -28.86
C GLY A 279 -37.01 -17.64 -30.19
N PRO A 280 -36.18 -17.53 -31.23
CA PRO A 280 -36.31 -18.35 -32.44
C PRO A 280 -35.95 -19.83 -32.18
#